data_AF-A0A2V8HKW9-F1
#
_entry.id   AF-A0A2V8HKW9-F1
#
_cell.length_a   1.000
_cell.length_b   1.000
_cell.length_c   1.000
_cell.angle_alpha   90.00
_cell.angle_beta   90.00
_cell.angle_gamma   90.00
#
_symmetry.space_group_name_H-M   'P 1'
#
loop_
_entity.id
_entity.type
_entity.pdbx_description
1 polymer ?
#
loop_
_entity_poly.entity_id
_entity_poly.type
_entity_poly.pdbx_seq_one_letter_code
_entity_poly.pdbx_strand_id
1 'polypeptide(L)'
;MIALATVARGDGSRIVEPRRVVVRTADEWRALWAAHVGPGGEAPAIDFASEMVAAVFAGERPTPGYAVEITGVMEERDGLRIFCRETRPPAGLLAAQILTSPFHIVRLPRRNAEVRWGSGTGPTTSSGASRTPETGSTSGLSTPVASALSYLVGPISGTLILLAEHRNRAIRFHAWQSILALGGVWLIVLALYVAALGSLFVSAAAFTPLLMLSTLGFGASIVLWLVCIAKAYQGRPFKLPYAGARAERYANTRAGG
;
A
#
# COMPACT_ATOMS: atom_id res chain seq x y z
N MET A 1 -4.34 11.22 -25.98
CA MET A 1 -5.27 10.72 -24.94
C MET A 1 -6.68 10.91 -25.48
N ILE A 2 -7.53 9.90 -25.40
CA ILE A 2 -8.91 9.99 -25.91
C ILE A 2 -9.75 10.76 -24.87
N ALA A 3 -10.57 11.70 -25.34
CA ALA A 3 -11.50 12.42 -24.48
C ALA A 3 -12.52 11.47 -23.86
N LEU A 4 -12.76 11.63 -22.57
CA LEU A 4 -13.69 10.83 -21.78
C LEU A 4 -14.61 11.75 -20.97
N ALA A 5 -15.88 11.36 -20.86
CA ALA A 5 -16.84 12.06 -20.02
C ALA A 5 -17.49 11.07 -19.05
N THR A 6 -17.53 11.41 -17.77
CA THR A 6 -18.19 10.59 -16.75
C THR A 6 -19.69 10.55 -17.03
N VAL A 7 -20.23 9.34 -17.14
CA VAL A 7 -21.67 9.09 -17.22
C VAL A 7 -22.22 8.91 -15.81
N ALA A 8 -21.55 8.11 -14.98
CA ALA A 8 -21.91 7.90 -13.59
C ALA A 8 -20.70 7.45 -12.77
N ARG A 9 -20.65 7.86 -11.50
CA ARG A 9 -19.62 7.48 -10.52
C ARG A 9 -20.27 7.45 -9.14
N GLY A 10 -19.89 6.48 -8.32
CA GLY A 10 -20.36 6.42 -6.94
C GLY A 10 -19.83 5.21 -6.18
N ASP A 11 -20.30 5.09 -4.94
CA ASP A 11 -19.85 4.06 -3.99
C ASP A 11 -20.82 2.87 -3.89
N GLY A 12 -21.90 2.87 -4.68
CA GLY A 12 -22.95 1.84 -4.63
C GLY A 12 -23.39 1.38 -6.02
N SER A 13 -23.10 0.12 -6.33
CA SER A 13 -23.63 -0.64 -7.46
C SER A 13 -24.18 -1.99 -7.00
N ARG A 14 -25.20 -2.52 -7.69
CA ARG A 14 -25.64 -3.91 -7.52
C ARG A 14 -24.70 -4.96 -8.12
N ILE A 15 -23.71 -4.54 -8.92
CA ILE A 15 -22.65 -5.42 -9.41
C ILE A 15 -21.61 -5.56 -8.30
N VAL A 16 -21.71 -6.64 -7.52
CA VAL A 16 -20.89 -6.90 -6.33
C VAL A 16 -19.62 -7.71 -6.65
N GLU A 17 -19.52 -8.29 -7.84
CA GLU A 17 -18.27 -8.87 -8.34
C GLU A 17 -17.42 -7.83 -9.10
N PRO A 18 -16.08 -7.88 -8.98
CA PRO A 18 -15.21 -7.04 -9.80
C PRO A 18 -15.45 -7.27 -11.29
N ARG A 19 -15.79 -6.20 -12.03
CA ARG A 19 -16.13 -6.29 -13.45
C ARG A 19 -15.58 -5.11 -14.22
N ARG A 20 -15.02 -5.40 -15.40
CA ARG A 20 -14.56 -4.40 -16.37
C ARG A 20 -15.20 -4.72 -17.70
N VAL A 21 -15.87 -3.75 -18.31
CA VAL A 21 -16.64 -3.99 -19.54
C VAL A 21 -16.60 -2.78 -20.44
N VAL A 22 -16.52 -3.04 -21.74
CA VAL A 22 -16.77 -2.04 -22.78
C VAL A 22 -18.05 -2.42 -23.48
N VAL A 23 -18.93 -1.43 -23.64
CA VAL A 23 -20.25 -1.56 -24.22
C VAL A 23 -20.28 -0.75 -25.52
N ARG A 24 -20.72 -1.39 -26.60
CA ARG A 24 -20.72 -0.80 -27.95
C ARG A 24 -22.11 -0.72 -28.58
N THR A 25 -23.14 -1.24 -27.90
CA THR A 25 -24.52 -1.25 -28.38
C THR A 25 -25.49 -0.76 -27.31
N ALA A 26 -26.65 -0.26 -27.74
CA ALA A 26 -27.70 0.20 -26.84
C ALA A 26 -28.32 -0.96 -26.02
N ASP A 27 -28.36 -2.18 -26.57
CA ASP A 27 -28.85 -3.37 -25.86
C ASP A 27 -27.91 -3.77 -24.72
N GLU A 28 -26.61 -3.84 -25.00
CA GLU A 28 -25.57 -4.08 -23.98
C GLU A 28 -25.59 -3.02 -22.88
N TRP A 29 -25.85 -1.75 -23.25
CA TRP A 29 -25.93 -0.65 -22.30
C TRP A 29 -27.11 -0.77 -21.37
N ARG A 30 -28.30 -1.06 -21.90
CA ARG A 30 -29.50 -1.29 -21.09
C ARG A 30 -29.32 -2.48 -20.14
N ALA A 31 -28.70 -3.57 -20.63
CA ALA A 31 -28.40 -4.73 -19.80
C ALA A 31 -27.40 -4.40 -18.68
N LEU A 32 -26.32 -3.68 -19.00
CA LEU A 32 -25.33 -3.28 -18.00
C LEU A 32 -25.93 -2.32 -16.96
N TRP A 33 -26.73 -1.34 -17.40
CA TRP A 33 -27.35 -0.37 -16.51
C TRP A 33 -28.38 -1.01 -15.58
N ALA A 34 -29.20 -1.93 -16.09
CA ALA A 34 -30.13 -2.71 -15.28
C ALA A 34 -29.41 -3.59 -14.24
N ALA A 35 -28.25 -4.17 -14.57
CA ALA A 35 -27.41 -4.88 -13.61
C ALA A 35 -26.78 -3.93 -12.57
N HIS A 36 -26.41 -2.71 -12.97
CA HIS A 36 -25.78 -1.71 -12.12
C HIS A 36 -26.75 -1.08 -11.10
N VAL A 37 -27.92 -0.62 -11.55
CA VAL A 37 -28.92 0.13 -10.77
C VAL A 37 -30.09 -0.75 -10.31
N GLY A 38 -30.55 -1.67 -11.18
CA GLY A 38 -31.73 -2.49 -10.95
C GLY A 38 -32.75 -2.47 -12.08
N PRO A 39 -33.72 -3.42 -12.06
CA PRO A 39 -34.86 -3.40 -12.96
C PRO A 39 -35.72 -2.16 -12.64
N GLY A 40 -35.71 -1.17 -13.53
CA GLY A 40 -36.42 0.11 -13.36
C GLY A 40 -35.53 1.34 -13.42
N GLY A 41 -34.20 1.18 -13.39
CA GLY A 41 -33.27 2.29 -13.66
C GLY A 41 -33.27 2.64 -15.14
N GLU A 42 -33.62 3.88 -15.49
CA GLU A 42 -33.53 4.36 -16.87
C GLU A 42 -32.06 4.67 -17.21
N ALA A 43 -31.55 4.04 -18.28
CA ALA A 43 -30.17 4.22 -18.71
C ALA A 43 -30.00 5.57 -19.41
N PRO A 44 -28.96 6.36 -19.07
CA PRO A 44 -28.65 7.60 -19.77
C PRO A 44 -28.57 7.40 -21.29
N ALA A 45 -29.14 8.33 -22.05
CA ALA A 45 -29.08 8.31 -23.50
C ALA A 45 -27.63 8.50 -23.99
N ILE A 46 -27.14 7.54 -24.78
CA ILE A 46 -25.79 7.54 -25.37
C ILE A 46 -25.95 7.18 -26.85
N ASP A 47 -25.38 8.00 -27.73
CA ASP A 47 -25.37 7.73 -29.15
C ASP A 47 -24.27 6.73 -29.49
N PHE A 48 -24.63 5.45 -29.56
CA PHE A 48 -23.67 4.39 -29.89
C PHE A 48 -23.16 4.42 -31.34
N ALA A 49 -23.70 5.28 -32.22
CA ALA A 49 -23.11 5.48 -33.54
C ALA A 49 -21.76 6.23 -33.45
N SER A 50 -21.65 7.18 -32.52
CA SER A 50 -20.48 8.04 -32.35
C SER A 50 -19.69 7.78 -31.05
N GLU A 51 -20.33 7.20 -30.04
CA GLU A 51 -19.77 6.92 -28.72
C GLU A 51 -19.75 5.41 -28.40
N MET A 52 -18.95 5.04 -27.40
CA MET A 52 -19.00 3.77 -26.71
C MET A 52 -18.81 4.01 -25.21
N VAL A 53 -19.07 2.99 -24.38
CA VAL A 53 -19.01 3.11 -22.92
C VAL A 53 -17.94 2.19 -22.37
N ALA A 54 -17.19 2.67 -21.40
CA ALA A 54 -16.31 1.86 -20.56
C ALA A 54 -16.77 1.96 -19.12
N ALA A 55 -16.91 0.81 -18.46
CA ALA A 55 -17.36 0.72 -17.08
C ALA A 55 -16.43 -0.16 -16.26
N VAL A 56 -16.11 0.30 -15.05
CA VAL A 56 -15.36 -0.45 -14.06
C VAL A 56 -16.14 -0.50 -12.74
N PHE A 57 -16.26 -1.71 -12.20
CA PHE A 57 -16.90 -2.02 -10.93
C PHE A 57 -15.84 -2.68 -10.04
N ALA A 58 -15.62 -2.12 -8.85
CA ALA A 58 -14.64 -2.64 -7.90
C ALA A 58 -15.11 -3.94 -7.22
N GLY A 59 -16.43 -4.22 -7.29
CA GLY A 59 -17.10 -5.22 -6.48
C GLY A 59 -17.27 -4.75 -5.03
N GLU A 60 -17.76 -5.65 -4.19
CA GLU A 60 -18.02 -5.36 -2.78
C GLU A 60 -16.73 -5.05 -2.01
N ARG A 61 -16.84 -4.07 -1.10
CA ARG A 61 -15.76 -3.58 -0.24
C ARG A 61 -16.26 -3.46 1.20
N PRO A 62 -15.45 -3.90 2.17
CA PRO A 62 -15.89 -4.05 3.56
C PRO A 62 -16.03 -2.70 4.30
N THR A 63 -15.49 -1.63 3.74
CA THR A 63 -15.49 -0.30 4.36
C THR A 63 -15.68 0.79 3.31
N PRO A 64 -16.21 1.96 3.67
CA PRO A 64 -16.14 3.16 2.84
C PRO A 64 -14.69 3.61 2.57
N GLY A 65 -14.50 4.42 1.53
CA GLY A 65 -13.20 5.00 1.15
C GLY A 65 -12.41 4.21 0.11
N TYR A 66 -12.93 3.06 -0.34
CA TYR A 66 -12.50 2.48 -1.60
C TYR A 66 -13.12 3.26 -2.76
N ALA A 67 -12.37 3.49 -3.81
CA ALA A 67 -12.89 4.05 -5.06
C ALA A 67 -12.21 3.41 -6.26
N VAL A 68 -12.89 3.36 -7.40
CA VAL A 68 -12.31 2.96 -8.67
C VAL A 68 -12.60 4.04 -9.71
N GLU A 69 -11.61 4.35 -10.54
CA GLU A 69 -11.70 5.47 -11.47
C GLU A 69 -11.01 5.12 -12.79
N ILE A 70 -11.75 5.22 -13.90
CA ILE A 70 -11.17 5.28 -15.24
C ILE A 70 -10.47 6.63 -15.39
N THR A 71 -9.15 6.61 -15.56
CA THR A 71 -8.29 7.81 -15.55
C THR A 71 -7.87 8.25 -16.94
N GLY A 72 -8.00 7.38 -17.94
CA GLY A 72 -7.57 7.69 -19.29
C GLY A 72 -7.79 6.55 -20.26
N VAL A 73 -7.88 6.89 -21.54
CA VAL A 73 -7.86 5.92 -22.63
C VAL A 73 -6.80 6.33 -23.65
N MET A 74 -5.97 5.38 -24.04
CA MET A 74 -4.94 5.53 -25.06
C MET A 74 -5.24 4.65 -26.26
N GLU A 75 -4.82 5.13 -27.42
CA GLU A 75 -4.67 4.32 -28.62
C GLU A 75 -3.24 3.78 -28.67
N GLU A 76 -3.12 2.47 -28.81
CA GLU A 76 -1.86 1.73 -28.98
C GLU A 76 -1.84 1.11 -30.38
N ARG A 77 -0.67 0.59 -30.79
CA ARG A 77 -0.51 -0.04 -32.12
C ARG A 77 -1.51 -1.19 -32.35
N ASP A 78 -1.89 -1.89 -31.29
CA ASP A 78 -2.75 -3.08 -31.33
C ASP A 78 -4.14 -2.85 -30.69
N GLY A 79 -4.56 -1.60 -30.49
CA GLY A 79 -5.92 -1.26 -30.09
C GLY A 79 -6.03 -0.18 -29.02
N LEU A 80 -6.98 -0.31 -28.09
CA LEU A 80 -7.22 0.66 -27.03
C LEU A 80 -6.74 0.15 -25.68
N ARG A 81 -6.04 0.99 -24.93
CA ARG A 81 -5.74 0.75 -23.51
C ARG A 81 -6.54 1.68 -22.62
N ILE A 82 -7.37 1.11 -21.75
CA ILE A 82 -8.14 1.84 -20.74
C ILE A 82 -7.43 1.73 -19.39
N PHE A 83 -7.12 2.87 -18.80
CA PHE A 83 -6.43 2.97 -17.52
C PHE A 83 -7.43 3.12 -16.38
N CYS A 84 -7.26 2.28 -15.36
CA CYS A 84 -8.04 2.35 -14.12
C CYS A 84 -7.12 2.56 -12.91
N ARG A 85 -7.57 3.40 -11.98
CA ARG A 85 -6.96 3.64 -10.68
C ARG A 85 -7.91 3.20 -9.58
N GLU A 86 -7.43 2.32 -8.71
CA GLU A 86 -8.10 1.97 -7.47
C GLU A 86 -7.52 2.80 -6.32
N THR A 87 -8.39 3.42 -5.53
CA THR A 87 -8.04 4.10 -4.28
C THR A 87 -8.46 3.21 -3.12
N ARG A 88 -7.57 3.04 -2.14
CA ARG A 88 -7.84 2.28 -0.91
C ARG A 88 -7.86 3.23 0.28
N PRO A 89 -8.71 2.99 1.28
CA PRO A 89 -8.69 3.79 2.50
C PRO A 89 -7.34 3.62 3.21
N PRO A 90 -6.83 4.67 3.90
CA PRO A 90 -5.60 4.58 4.68
C PRO A 90 -5.71 3.47 5.74
N ALA A 91 -4.69 2.62 5.84
CA ALA A 91 -4.61 1.62 6.90
C ALA A 91 -4.59 2.30 8.28
N GLY A 92 -5.51 1.92 9.18
CA GLY A 92 -5.58 2.39 10.56
C GLY A 92 -6.73 3.34 10.90
N LEU A 93 -7.63 3.65 9.96
CA LEU A 93 -8.91 4.28 10.31
C LEU A 93 -9.87 3.22 10.89
N LEU A 94 -10.49 3.53 12.03
CA LEU A 94 -11.72 2.86 12.47
C LEU A 94 -12.79 3.20 11.44
N ALA A 95 -12.88 2.41 10.36
CA ALA A 95 -13.89 2.60 9.34
C ALA A 95 -15.21 1.98 9.79
N ALA A 96 -16.32 2.67 9.55
CA ALA A 96 -17.63 2.07 9.68
C ALA A 96 -17.70 0.80 8.80
N GLN A 97 -18.23 -0.30 9.34
CA GLN A 97 -18.42 -1.53 8.58
C GLN A 97 -19.69 -1.43 7.73
N ILE A 98 -19.60 -0.62 6.68
CA ILE A 98 -20.67 -0.44 5.69
C ILE A 98 -20.15 -0.99 4.37
N LEU A 99 -20.85 -2.00 3.85
CA LEU A 99 -20.54 -2.58 2.55
C LEU A 99 -20.75 -1.52 1.47
N THR A 100 -19.73 -1.34 0.63
CA THR A 100 -19.77 -0.43 -0.53
C THR A 100 -19.39 -1.20 -1.79
N SER A 101 -19.82 -0.73 -2.95
CA SER A 101 -19.51 -1.31 -4.24
C SER A 101 -19.18 -0.20 -5.25
N PRO A 102 -17.97 0.38 -5.16
CA PRO A 102 -17.59 1.54 -5.96
C PRO A 102 -17.55 1.23 -7.46
N PHE A 103 -17.94 2.21 -8.27
CA PHE A 103 -17.96 2.09 -9.72
C PHE A 103 -17.65 3.43 -10.40
N HIS A 104 -17.17 3.34 -11.65
CA HIS A 104 -17.03 4.49 -12.54
C HIS A 104 -17.38 4.06 -13.97
N ILE A 105 -18.27 4.81 -14.62
CA ILE A 105 -18.73 4.61 -15.98
C ILE A 105 -18.44 5.89 -16.77
N VAL A 106 -17.74 5.75 -17.89
CA VAL A 106 -17.41 6.85 -18.79
C VAL A 106 -17.89 6.55 -20.21
N ARG A 107 -18.25 7.59 -20.94
CA ARG A 107 -18.41 7.55 -22.39
C ARG A 107 -17.13 8.05 -23.07
N LEU A 108 -16.86 7.51 -24.24
CA LEU A 108 -15.71 7.86 -25.08
C LEU A 108 -16.04 7.68 -26.56
N PRO A 109 -15.33 8.36 -27.48
CA PRO A 109 -15.50 8.17 -28.92
C PRO A 109 -15.47 6.69 -29.34
N ARG A 110 -16.38 6.30 -30.23
CA ARG A 110 -16.49 4.93 -30.73
C ARG A 110 -15.18 4.50 -31.40
N ARG A 111 -14.72 3.30 -31.06
CA ARG A 111 -13.53 2.66 -31.65
C ARG A 111 -13.75 1.16 -31.79
N ASN A 112 -13.55 0.66 -33.00
CA ASN A 112 -13.62 -0.76 -33.34
C ASN A 112 -12.23 -1.40 -33.21
N ALA A 113 -11.68 -1.36 -32.00
CA ALA A 113 -10.37 -1.95 -31.70
C ALA A 113 -10.44 -2.86 -30.47
N GLU A 114 -9.52 -3.81 -30.35
CA GLU A 114 -9.39 -4.64 -29.15
C GLU A 114 -9.13 -3.73 -27.93
N VAL A 115 -9.80 -3.99 -26.81
CA VAL A 115 -9.65 -3.19 -25.59
C VAL A 115 -8.86 -3.99 -24.56
N ARG A 116 -7.77 -3.40 -24.07
CA ARG A 116 -6.96 -3.91 -22.97
C ARG A 116 -7.09 -2.99 -21.76
N TRP A 117 -7.14 -3.58 -20.57
CA TRP A 117 -7.24 -2.82 -19.32
C TRP A 117 -5.86 -2.70 -18.68
N GLY A 118 -5.40 -1.48 -18.46
CA GLY A 118 -4.16 -1.16 -17.77
C GLY A 118 -4.39 -0.67 -16.33
N SER A 119 -3.45 -0.98 -15.44
CA SER A 119 -3.35 -0.37 -14.11
C SER A 119 -2.52 0.92 -14.20
N GLY A 120 -3.07 2.07 -13.81
CA GLY A 120 -2.33 3.34 -13.76
C GLY A 120 -3.17 4.57 -14.09
N THR A 121 -2.54 5.75 -14.08
CA THR A 121 -3.04 6.98 -14.69
C THR A 121 -2.62 6.98 -16.17
N GLY A 122 -3.48 7.42 -17.10
CA GLY A 122 -3.10 7.57 -18.52
C GLY A 122 -1.83 8.42 -18.71
N PRO A 123 -1.26 8.46 -19.93
CA PRO A 123 0.07 9.00 -20.16
C PRO A 123 0.03 10.51 -19.92
N THR A 124 0.62 10.95 -18.82
CA THR A 124 1.10 12.31 -18.73
C THR A 124 2.23 12.41 -19.76
N THR A 125 2.05 13.22 -20.81
CA THR A 125 3.18 13.69 -21.62
C THR A 125 4.03 14.58 -20.71
N SER A 126 4.89 13.95 -19.92
CA SER A 126 6.08 14.57 -19.35
C SER A 126 7.27 13.79 -19.88
N SER A 127 7.93 14.40 -20.86
CA SER A 127 9.36 14.28 -21.04
C SER A 127 10.06 14.14 -19.67
N GLY A 128 10.81 13.05 -19.49
CA GLY A 128 11.79 12.88 -18.43
C GLY A 128 11.28 12.81 -16.98
N ALA A 129 10.75 11.65 -16.56
CA ALA A 129 10.83 11.23 -15.16
C ALA A 129 10.86 9.70 -15.05
N SER A 130 12.09 9.20 -14.96
CA SER A 130 12.48 7.97 -14.24
C SER A 130 11.70 6.69 -14.54
N ARG A 131 12.36 5.79 -15.29
CA ARG A 131 12.44 4.35 -15.00
C ARG A 131 11.91 4.07 -13.59
N THR A 132 10.93 3.19 -13.40
CA THR A 132 11.00 2.39 -12.17
C THR A 132 12.25 1.56 -12.36
N PRO A 133 13.37 1.81 -11.64
CA PRO A 133 14.16 0.64 -11.35
C PRO A 133 13.22 -0.19 -10.47
N GLU A 134 12.74 -1.30 -10.97
CA GLU A 134 12.66 -2.44 -10.08
C GLU A 134 14.08 -2.60 -9.53
N THR A 135 14.39 -1.94 -8.41
CA THR A 135 15.58 -2.24 -7.64
C THR A 135 15.32 -3.59 -7.02
N GLY A 136 15.55 -4.63 -7.83
CA GLY A 136 15.29 -6.03 -7.51
C GLY A 136 15.77 -6.32 -6.10
N SER A 137 14.82 -6.60 -5.22
CA SER A 137 15.13 -7.21 -3.95
C SER A 137 15.78 -8.55 -4.25
N THR A 138 16.89 -8.82 -3.59
CA THR A 138 17.65 -10.07 -3.82
C THR A 138 16.81 -11.28 -3.37
N SER A 139 15.83 -11.04 -2.49
CA SER A 139 14.91 -12.03 -1.92
C SER A 139 13.62 -12.28 -2.70
N GLY A 140 13.31 -11.48 -3.74
CA GLY A 140 12.05 -11.59 -4.50
C GLY A 140 10.78 -11.11 -3.74
N LEU A 141 10.92 -10.70 -2.47
CA LEU A 141 9.84 -10.12 -1.68
C LEU A 141 9.63 -8.64 -2.02
N SER A 142 8.40 -8.16 -1.86
CA SER A 142 8.12 -6.72 -2.03
C SER A 142 8.82 -5.90 -0.94
N THR A 143 9.32 -4.72 -1.32
CA THR A 143 10.07 -3.83 -0.41
C THR A 143 9.37 -3.57 0.93
N PRO A 144 8.05 -3.28 1.00
CA PRO A 144 7.39 -3.04 2.28
C PRO A 144 7.32 -4.29 3.17
N VAL A 145 7.09 -5.47 2.58
CA VAL A 145 7.01 -6.74 3.31
C VAL A 145 8.39 -7.11 3.87
N ALA A 146 9.43 -7.08 3.04
CA ALA A 146 10.80 -7.36 3.49
C ALA A 146 11.29 -6.35 4.54
N SER A 147 10.89 -5.08 4.42
CA SER A 147 11.16 -4.04 5.42
C SER A 147 10.47 -4.32 6.76
N ALA A 148 9.22 -4.81 6.74
CA ALA A 148 8.51 -5.22 7.96
C ALA A 148 9.14 -6.47 8.60
N LEU A 149 9.52 -7.46 7.79
CA LEU A 149 10.20 -8.68 8.26
C LEU A 149 11.53 -8.38 8.96
N SER A 150 12.22 -7.29 8.58
CA SER A 150 13.43 -6.83 9.27
C SER A 150 13.22 -6.56 10.77
N TYR A 151 11.97 -6.32 11.19
CA TYR A 151 11.61 -6.11 12.58
C TYR A 151 11.00 -7.34 13.26
N LEU A 152 10.70 -8.44 12.55
CA LEU A 152 9.88 -9.54 13.08
C LEU A 152 10.38 -10.12 14.42
N VAL A 153 11.67 -10.44 14.50
CA VAL A 153 12.36 -10.92 15.72
C VAL A 153 13.35 -9.85 16.21
N GLY A 154 13.06 -8.58 15.92
CA GLY A 154 13.91 -7.44 16.22
C GLY A 154 15.30 -7.56 15.56
N PRO A 155 16.40 -7.38 16.31
CA PRO A 155 17.75 -7.30 15.74
C PRO A 155 18.21 -8.60 15.04
N ILE A 156 17.66 -9.76 15.42
CA ILE A 156 17.98 -11.06 14.81
C ILE A 156 17.49 -11.07 13.36
N SER A 157 16.20 -10.74 13.14
CA SER A 157 15.66 -10.64 11.78
C SER A 157 16.37 -9.57 10.96
N GLY A 158 16.70 -8.41 11.56
CA GLY A 158 17.46 -7.37 10.88
C GLY A 158 18.82 -7.89 10.39
N THR A 159 19.52 -8.69 11.19
CA THR A 159 20.81 -9.30 10.80
C THR A 159 20.62 -10.27 9.63
N LEU A 160 19.65 -11.17 9.70
CA LEU A 160 19.35 -12.11 8.62
C LEU A 160 18.98 -11.39 7.31
N ILE A 161 18.17 -10.34 7.39
CA ILE A 161 17.78 -9.55 6.21
C ILE A 161 18.99 -8.81 5.62
N LEU A 162 19.93 -8.30 6.42
CA LEU A 162 21.16 -7.69 5.88
C LEU A 162 22.07 -8.71 5.16
N LEU A 163 22.03 -9.98 5.58
CA LEU A 163 22.74 -11.06 4.92
C LEU A 163 22.04 -11.49 3.62
N ALA A 164 20.72 -11.43 3.57
CA ALA A 164 19.94 -11.82 2.39
C ALA A 164 19.79 -10.68 1.35
N GLU A 165 19.74 -9.43 1.80
CA GLU A 165 19.45 -8.27 0.95
C GLU A 165 20.66 -7.35 0.80
N HIS A 166 21.16 -7.29 -0.44
CA HIS A 166 22.34 -6.49 -0.76
C HIS A 166 22.02 -5.25 -1.60
N ARG A 167 20.97 -5.28 -2.43
CA ARG A 167 20.70 -4.25 -3.43
C ARG A 167 19.72 -3.20 -2.95
N ASN A 168 18.69 -3.60 -2.21
CA ASN A 168 17.61 -2.69 -1.87
C ASN A 168 17.95 -1.84 -0.62
N ARG A 169 18.24 -0.55 -0.85
CA ARG A 169 18.58 0.42 0.19
C ARG A 169 17.51 0.55 1.29
N ALA A 170 16.22 0.51 0.93
CA ALA A 170 15.12 0.69 1.88
C ALA A 170 15.03 -0.51 2.84
N ILE A 171 15.11 -1.73 2.31
CA ILE A 171 15.13 -2.95 3.13
C ILE A 171 16.34 -2.92 4.08
N ARG A 172 17.52 -2.58 3.56
CA ARG A 172 18.76 -2.46 4.36
C ARG A 172 18.67 -1.38 5.44
N PHE A 173 18.01 -0.25 5.17
CA PHE A 173 17.75 0.79 6.16
C PHE A 173 16.93 0.25 7.34
N HIS A 174 15.82 -0.45 7.05
CA HIS A 174 14.97 -1.01 8.10
C HIS A 174 15.68 -2.11 8.89
N ALA A 175 16.48 -2.93 8.23
CA ALA A 175 17.32 -3.93 8.86
C ALA A 175 18.38 -3.33 9.81
N TRP A 176 19.11 -2.29 9.37
CA TRP A 176 20.02 -1.55 10.26
C TRP A 176 19.29 -0.84 11.40
N GLN A 177 18.13 -0.25 11.15
CA GLN A 177 17.34 0.41 12.19
C GLN A 177 16.84 -0.60 13.22
N SER A 178 16.49 -1.82 12.82
CA SER A 178 16.14 -2.91 13.74
C SER A 178 17.31 -3.29 14.66
N ILE A 179 18.52 -3.47 14.08
CA ILE A 179 19.73 -3.82 14.83
C ILE A 179 20.10 -2.71 15.82
N LEU A 180 20.18 -1.47 15.36
CA LEU A 180 20.69 -0.35 16.16
C LEU A 180 19.67 0.16 17.17
N ALA A 181 18.40 0.31 16.77
CA ALA A 181 17.38 0.88 17.65
C ALA A 181 16.86 -0.18 18.63
N LEU A 182 16.29 -1.28 18.11
CA LEU A 182 15.68 -2.29 18.98
C LEU A 182 16.74 -3.12 19.70
N GLY A 183 17.82 -3.49 19.02
CA GLY A 183 18.95 -4.18 19.68
C GLY A 183 19.58 -3.35 20.79
N GLY A 184 19.80 -2.05 20.55
CA GLY A 184 20.30 -1.13 21.58
C GLY A 184 19.34 -0.97 22.76
N VAL A 185 18.06 -0.72 22.50
CA VAL A 185 17.05 -0.55 23.55
C VAL A 185 16.86 -1.83 24.36
N TRP A 186 16.79 -3.00 23.72
CA TRP A 186 16.60 -4.27 24.42
C TRP A 186 17.83 -4.68 25.23
N LEU A 187 19.04 -4.35 24.77
CA LEU A 187 20.25 -4.55 25.56
C LEU A 187 20.23 -3.68 26.83
N ILE A 188 19.78 -2.41 26.72
CA ILE A 188 19.63 -1.52 27.88
C ILE A 188 18.56 -2.05 28.84
N VAL A 189 17.39 -2.46 28.32
CA VAL A 189 16.30 -3.03 29.14
C VAL A 189 16.77 -4.31 29.84
N LEU A 190 17.51 -5.19 29.16
CA LEU A 190 18.10 -6.37 29.77
C LEU A 190 19.08 -6.00 30.88
N ALA A 191 19.96 -5.03 30.64
CA ALA A 191 20.90 -4.55 31.65
C ALA A 191 20.18 -3.97 32.88
N LEU A 192 19.06 -3.27 32.69
CA LEU A 192 18.23 -2.77 33.79
C LEU A 192 17.57 -3.90 34.58
N TYR A 193 17.08 -4.96 33.92
CA TYR A 193 16.56 -6.15 34.62
C TYR A 193 17.66 -6.88 35.40
N VAL A 194 18.86 -7.00 34.83
CA VAL A 194 20.02 -7.57 35.54
C VAL A 194 20.39 -6.71 36.75
N ALA A 195 20.39 -5.39 36.60
CA ALA A 195 20.66 -4.47 37.70
C ALA A 195 19.57 -4.53 38.79
N ALA A 196 18.30 -4.67 38.41
CA ALA A 196 17.20 -4.92 39.34
C ALA A 196 17.47 -6.19 40.14
N LEU A 197 17.74 -7.31 39.48
CA LEU A 197 18.04 -8.56 40.19
C LEU A 197 19.27 -8.43 41.10
N GLY A 198 20.34 -7.80 40.62
CA GLY A 198 21.56 -7.55 41.39
C GLY A 198 21.33 -6.66 42.61
N SER A 199 20.38 -5.74 42.56
CA SER A 199 20.09 -4.86 43.69
C SER A 199 19.56 -5.61 44.91
N LEU A 200 18.99 -6.81 44.77
CA LEU A 200 18.57 -7.63 45.91
C LEU A 200 19.73 -7.96 46.87
N PHE A 201 20.96 -8.00 46.36
CA PHE A 201 22.16 -8.28 47.15
C PHE A 201 22.80 -7.04 47.79
N VAL A 202 22.32 -5.83 47.43
CA VAL A 202 22.85 -4.55 47.92
C VAL A 202 21.80 -3.81 48.75
N SER A 203 20.57 -3.72 48.23
CA SER A 203 19.42 -3.09 48.85
C SER A 203 18.11 -3.59 48.23
N ALA A 204 17.35 -4.37 49.01
CA ALA A 204 16.02 -4.82 48.60
C ALA A 204 15.06 -3.64 48.29
N ALA A 205 15.25 -2.48 48.91
CA ALA A 205 14.45 -1.29 48.63
C ALA A 205 14.69 -0.72 47.22
N ALA A 206 15.88 -0.93 46.65
CA ALA A 206 16.20 -0.50 45.28
C ALA A 206 15.59 -1.41 44.20
N PHE A 207 15.22 -2.65 44.56
CA PHE A 207 14.70 -3.65 43.62
C PHE A 207 13.41 -3.19 42.95
N THR A 208 12.40 -2.85 43.74
CA THR A 208 11.07 -2.48 43.25
C THR A 208 11.08 -1.32 42.25
N PRO A 209 11.68 -0.14 42.56
CA PRO A 209 11.70 0.97 41.60
C PRO A 209 12.50 0.64 40.33
N LEU A 210 13.60 -0.12 40.45
CA LEU A 210 14.41 -0.51 39.30
C LEU A 210 13.69 -1.54 38.41
N LEU A 211 12.94 -2.46 39.00
CA LEU A 211 12.08 -3.40 38.30
C LEU A 211 10.92 -2.67 37.58
N MET A 212 10.29 -1.69 38.24
CA MET A 212 9.24 -0.88 37.63
C MET A 212 9.78 -0.08 36.43
N LEU A 213 10.93 0.57 36.58
CA LEU A 213 11.59 1.29 35.49
C LEU A 213 11.91 0.35 34.31
N SER A 214 12.45 -0.83 34.58
CA SER A 214 12.76 -1.85 33.57
C SER A 214 11.51 -2.29 32.81
N THR A 215 10.41 -2.52 33.53
CA THR A 215 9.12 -2.95 32.96
C THR A 215 8.46 -1.87 32.11
N LEU A 216 8.50 -0.61 32.57
CA LEU A 216 8.05 0.54 31.78
C LEU A 216 8.90 0.71 30.51
N GLY A 217 10.23 0.59 30.62
CA GLY A 217 11.14 0.62 29.48
C GLY A 217 10.87 -0.49 28.47
N PHE A 218 10.63 -1.71 28.95
CA PHE A 218 10.22 -2.84 28.12
C PHE A 218 8.91 -2.55 27.39
N GLY A 219 7.86 -2.11 28.10
CA GLY A 219 6.58 -1.76 27.51
C GLY A 219 6.69 -0.68 26.42
N ALA A 220 7.44 0.39 26.68
CA ALA A 220 7.71 1.44 25.69
C ALA A 220 8.44 0.90 24.46
N SER A 221 9.38 -0.04 24.65
CA SER A 221 10.11 -0.68 23.55
C SER A 221 9.22 -1.56 22.67
N ILE A 222 8.20 -2.22 23.25
CA ILE A 222 7.21 -3.00 22.51
C ILE A 222 6.35 -2.09 21.64
N VAL A 223 5.89 -0.94 22.17
CA VAL A 223 5.15 0.05 21.38
C VAL A 223 6.00 0.57 20.22
N LEU A 224 7.26 0.92 20.48
CA LEU A 224 8.21 1.36 19.47
C LEU A 224 8.40 0.29 18.36
N TRP A 225 8.53 -0.97 18.76
CA TRP A 225 8.67 -2.11 17.86
C TRP A 225 7.45 -2.26 16.93
N LEU A 226 6.23 -2.23 17.48
CA LEU A 226 5.00 -2.31 16.70
C LEU A 226 4.84 -1.14 15.73
N VAL A 227 5.19 0.08 16.16
CA VAL A 227 5.18 1.26 15.28
C VAL A 227 6.17 1.07 14.12
N CYS A 228 7.35 0.53 14.37
CA CYS A 228 8.33 0.26 13.32
C CYS A 228 7.81 -0.76 12.30
N ILE A 229 7.21 -1.87 12.75
CA ILE A 229 6.57 -2.86 11.86
C ILE A 229 5.48 -2.19 11.02
N ALA A 230 4.54 -1.49 11.66
CA ALA A 230 3.40 -0.88 10.98
C ALA A 230 3.85 0.13 9.93
N LYS A 231 4.80 1.02 10.27
CA LYS A 231 5.31 2.03 9.34
C LYS A 231 6.09 1.42 8.17
N ALA A 232 6.89 0.39 8.44
CA ALA A 232 7.64 -0.33 7.40
C ALA A 232 6.69 -1.06 6.43
N TYR A 233 5.65 -1.72 6.95
CA TYR A 233 4.63 -2.39 6.13
C TYR A 233 3.82 -1.40 5.28
N GLN A 234 3.57 -0.21 5.81
CA GLN A 234 2.91 0.88 5.06
C GLN A 234 3.80 1.50 3.96
N GLY A 235 5.07 1.10 3.84
CA GLY A 235 6.01 1.68 2.89
C GLY A 235 6.38 3.13 3.20
N ARG A 236 6.13 3.60 4.44
CA ARG A 236 6.44 4.97 4.86
C ARG A 236 7.82 5.03 5.49
N PRO A 237 8.70 5.96 5.08
CA PRO A 237 9.97 6.15 5.76
C PRO A 237 9.72 6.63 7.20
N PHE A 238 10.10 5.80 8.17
CA PHE A 238 10.02 6.13 9.59
C PHE A 238 11.42 6.03 10.18
N LYS A 239 11.98 7.20 10.51
CA LYS A 239 13.37 7.35 10.95
C LYS A 239 13.39 7.68 12.44
N LEU A 240 13.95 6.78 13.22
CA LEU A 240 14.09 7.00 14.65
C LEU A 240 15.19 8.03 14.95
N PRO A 241 15.01 8.89 15.96
CA PRO A 241 16.08 9.78 16.42
C PRO A 241 17.33 8.96 16.73
N TYR A 242 18.50 9.49 16.36
CA TYR A 242 19.81 8.85 16.52
C TYR A 242 20.01 7.54 15.70
N ALA A 243 19.28 6.46 16.02
CA ALA A 243 19.43 5.16 15.38
C ALA A 243 19.09 5.19 13.88
N GLY A 244 18.04 5.92 13.49
CA GLY A 244 17.64 6.06 12.09
C GLY A 244 18.67 6.83 11.26
N ALA A 245 19.34 7.83 11.84
CA ALA A 245 20.41 8.56 11.13
C ALA A 245 21.63 7.67 10.84
N ARG A 246 21.98 6.77 11.77
CA ARG A 246 23.05 5.79 11.55
C ARG A 246 22.64 4.68 10.60
N ALA A 247 21.42 4.16 10.75
CA ALA A 247 20.89 3.15 9.86
C ALA A 247 20.89 3.61 8.40
N GLU A 248 20.54 4.87 8.16
CA GLU A 248 20.64 5.48 6.83
C GLU A 248 22.06 5.53 6.29
N ARG A 249 23.04 5.92 7.14
CA ARG A 249 24.46 5.92 6.75
C ARG A 249 24.91 4.53 6.34
N TYR A 250 24.64 3.51 7.14
CA TYR A 250 25.06 2.13 6.84
C TYR A 250 24.31 1.48 5.66
N ALA A 251 23.06 1.87 5.44
CA ALA A 251 22.32 1.46 4.24
C ALA A 251 23.00 1.98 2.96
N ASN A 252 23.67 3.13 3.03
CA ASN A 252 24.35 3.76 1.89
C ASN A 252 25.76 3.18 1.62
N THR A 253 26.40 2.52 2.60
CA THR A 253 27.84 2.17 2.52
C THR A 253 28.18 0.95 1.65
N ARG A 254 27.23 0.08 1.26
CA ARG A 254 27.54 -1.10 0.39
C ARG A 254 26.87 -1.08 -0.98
N ALA A 255 26.83 0.08 -1.64
CA ALA A 255 26.43 0.17 -3.05
C ALA A 255 27.64 0.29 -4.01
N GLY A 256 28.88 0.17 -3.51
CA GLY A 256 30.10 0.37 -4.29
C GLY A 256 31.25 -0.56 -3.87
N GLY A 257 31.00 -1.86 -3.91
CA GLY A 257 32.03 -2.91 -3.79
C GLY A 257 31.78 -3.96 -4.85
#